data_AF-A0A8H3L0Y4-F1
#
_entry.id   AF-A0A8H3L0Y4-F1
#
_cell.length_a   1.000
_cell.length_b   1.000
_cell.length_c   1.000
_cell.angle_alpha   90.00
_cell.angle_beta   90.00
_cell.angle_gamma   90.00
#
_symmetry.space_group_name_H-M   'P 1'
#
loop_
_entity.id
_entity.type
_entity.pdbx_description
1 polymer ?
#
loop_
_entity_poly.entity_id
_entity_poly.type
_entity_poly.pdbx_seq_one_letter_code
_entity_poly.pdbx_strand_id
1 'polypeptide(L)'
;MKTDMPSKIGWPFHNIYKYHNGFKVNSNIVFSIDDYVEELYWASTQYNLINTESNHLFKYYNGKNIRYVSTFDLDLYSKGFKYGRLRTTDGHYISSEWIKRQNSKTRNNYCVQIRRTVDRFANQHNKTPELIKSYIYGKVEFFFMYMFNNKTNILAYIQLISKVREENECKLFNQFSSKEFIDVRCIDHYVELVK
;
A
#
# COMPACT_ATOMS: atom_id res chain seq x y z
N MET A 1 17.87 51.14 24.65
CA MET A 1 16.59 50.66 24.10
C MET A 1 16.87 49.71 22.94
N LYS A 2 16.71 48.40 23.16
CA LYS A 2 16.36 47.41 22.14
C LYS A 2 15.61 46.31 22.89
N THR A 3 14.35 46.16 22.54
CA THR A 3 13.33 45.30 23.16
C THR A 3 13.51 43.84 22.78
N ASP A 4 13.17 42.95 23.71
CA ASP A 4 13.19 41.49 23.60
C ASP A 4 12.02 40.87 22.80
N MET A 5 12.36 39.75 22.12
CA MET A 5 11.61 38.49 21.83
C MET A 5 10.33 38.50 20.93
N PRO A 6 9.90 37.35 20.31
CA PRO A 6 10.18 35.95 20.69
C PRO A 6 10.47 34.91 19.57
N SER A 7 10.90 33.74 20.06
CA SER A 7 11.05 32.43 19.43
C SER A 7 9.86 31.95 18.57
N LYS A 8 10.14 31.50 17.34
CA LYS A 8 9.37 30.50 16.56
C LYS A 8 10.14 30.13 15.30
N ILE A 9 10.75 28.95 15.25
CA ILE A 9 11.07 28.29 13.96
C ILE A 9 10.74 26.80 14.10
N GLY A 10 9.46 26.49 13.91
CA GLY A 10 9.10 25.20 13.31
C GLY A 10 9.60 25.23 11.87
N TRP A 11 10.37 24.23 11.48
CA TRP A 11 10.92 24.12 10.13
C TRP A 11 9.78 24.02 9.11
N PRO A 12 9.84 24.73 7.96
CA PRO A 12 8.77 24.67 6.98
C PRO A 12 8.80 23.31 6.28
N PHE A 13 7.62 22.70 6.15
CA PHE A 13 7.39 21.55 5.28
C PHE A 13 7.92 21.85 3.87
N HIS A 14 8.96 21.13 3.45
CA HIS A 14 9.48 21.22 2.10
C HIS A 14 8.52 20.52 1.13
N ASN A 15 7.63 21.29 0.50
CA ASN A 15 6.89 20.85 -0.69
C ASN A 15 7.85 20.79 -1.88
N ILE A 16 8.36 19.61 -2.23
CA ILE A 16 9.22 19.42 -3.41
C ILE A 16 8.34 19.03 -4.60
N TYR A 17 7.80 20.01 -5.33
CA TYR A 17 7.13 19.71 -6.59
C TYR A 17 8.12 19.13 -7.62
N LYS A 18 7.73 18.05 -8.32
CA LYS A 18 8.40 17.62 -9.56
C LYS A 18 7.42 17.81 -10.72
N TYR A 19 7.82 18.58 -11.72
CA TYR A 19 7.04 18.75 -12.94
C TYR A 19 7.36 17.64 -13.93
N HIS A 20 6.35 16.87 -14.34
CA HIS A 20 6.44 15.97 -15.48
C HIS A 20 5.20 16.16 -16.37
N ASN A 21 5.42 16.53 -17.63
CA ASN A 21 4.38 16.71 -18.67
C ASN A 21 3.18 17.59 -18.27
N GLY A 22 3.43 18.75 -17.64
CA GLY A 22 2.38 19.75 -17.38
C GLY A 22 1.36 19.41 -16.28
N PHE A 23 1.43 18.22 -15.68
CA PHE A 23 0.62 17.87 -14.51
C PHE A 23 1.39 18.15 -13.21
N LYS A 24 0.82 19.00 -12.34
CA LYS A 24 1.35 19.30 -11.01
C LYS A 24 1.04 18.12 -10.09
N VAL A 25 1.90 17.11 -10.09
CA VAL A 25 1.80 16.00 -9.13
C VAL A 25 2.58 16.39 -7.87
N ASN A 26 1.88 16.47 -6.75
CA ASN A 26 2.52 16.61 -5.44
C ASN A 26 3.44 15.39 -5.22
N SER A 27 4.73 15.58 -4.94
CA SER A 27 5.68 14.47 -4.74
C SER A 27 5.29 13.57 -3.57
N ASN A 28 4.57 14.15 -2.61
CA ASN A 28 3.97 13.49 -1.47
C ASN A 28 2.51 13.94 -1.36
N ILE A 29 1.58 13.01 -1.18
CA ILE A 29 0.15 13.31 -0.99
C ILE A 29 -0.28 12.79 0.37
N VAL A 30 -0.86 13.67 1.19
CA VAL A 30 -1.64 13.27 2.35
C VAL A 30 -2.99 12.79 1.83
N PHE A 31 -3.29 11.52 2.03
CA PHE A 31 -4.55 10.89 1.72
C PHE A 31 -5.34 10.69 3.01
N SER A 32 -6.49 11.35 3.10
CA SER A 32 -7.43 11.18 4.20
C SER A 32 -8.73 10.58 3.70
N ILE A 33 -9.13 9.43 4.23
CA ILE A 33 -10.52 8.93 4.16
C ILE A 33 -11.05 8.92 5.59
N ASP A 34 -12.11 9.69 5.86
CA ASP A 34 -12.73 9.79 7.19
C ASP A 34 -11.68 10.06 8.30
N ASP A 35 -11.58 9.19 9.31
CA ASP A 35 -10.58 9.25 10.41
C ASP A 35 -9.21 8.62 10.04
N TYR A 36 -9.03 8.17 8.79
CA TYR A 36 -7.82 7.49 8.33
C TYR A 36 -6.94 8.41 7.50
N VAL A 37 -5.77 8.78 8.02
CA VAL A 37 -4.79 9.65 7.35
C VAL A 37 -3.52 8.86 7.04
N GLU A 38 -3.23 8.69 5.76
CA GLU A 38 -1.96 8.14 5.30
C GLU A 38 -1.25 9.11 4.37
N GLU A 39 0.07 9.09 4.38
CA GLU A 39 0.85 9.95 3.49
C GLU A 39 1.63 9.08 2.50
N LEU A 40 1.38 9.30 1.22
CA LEU A 40 2.12 8.66 0.14
C LEU A 40 3.30 9.54 -0.28
N TYR A 41 4.43 8.90 -0.56
CA TYR A 41 5.68 9.53 -0.95
C TYR A 41 6.25 8.89 -2.22
N TRP A 42 7.01 9.69 -2.95
CA TRP A 42 7.78 9.27 -4.14
C TRP A 42 6.86 8.76 -5.25
N ALA A 43 5.98 9.66 -5.71
CA ALA A 43 5.11 9.43 -6.84
C ALA A 43 5.89 9.09 -8.13
N SER A 44 5.36 8.18 -8.93
CA SER A 44 5.76 8.00 -10.33
C SER A 44 5.19 9.10 -11.20
N THR A 45 5.60 9.15 -12.46
CA THR A 45 4.75 9.71 -13.52
C THR A 45 3.44 8.92 -13.60
N GLN A 46 2.44 9.44 -14.31
CA GLN A 46 1.21 8.70 -14.54
C GLN A 46 1.51 7.28 -15.06
N TYR A 47 0.88 6.29 -14.44
CA TYR A 47 1.12 4.88 -14.66
C TYR A 47 -0.17 4.19 -15.07
N ASN A 48 -0.09 3.43 -16.16
CA ASN A 48 -1.15 2.52 -16.56
C ASN A 48 -0.76 1.13 -16.08
N LEU A 49 -1.67 0.45 -15.39
CA LEU A 49 -1.48 -0.94 -14.99
C LEU A 49 -1.23 -1.81 -16.24
N ILE A 50 -0.29 -2.75 -16.12
CA ILE A 50 -0.13 -3.78 -17.16
C ILE A 50 -1.26 -4.81 -17.04
N ASN A 51 -1.51 -5.58 -18.10
CA ASN A 51 -2.63 -6.53 -18.16
C ASN A 51 -2.75 -7.45 -16.93
N THR A 52 -1.62 -7.95 -16.41
CA THR A 52 -1.61 -8.79 -15.21
C THR A 52 -2.01 -8.02 -13.94
N GLU A 53 -1.56 -6.78 -13.78
CA GLU A 53 -1.95 -5.90 -12.68
C GLU A 53 -3.43 -5.52 -12.80
N SER A 54 -3.92 -5.14 -13.99
CA SER A 54 -5.33 -4.85 -14.24
C SER A 54 -6.24 -6.04 -13.89
N ASN A 55 -5.82 -7.26 -14.24
CA ASN A 55 -6.53 -8.48 -13.86
C ASN A 55 -6.55 -8.71 -12.34
N HIS A 56 -5.49 -8.35 -11.61
CA HIS A 56 -5.51 -8.40 -10.15
C HIS A 56 -6.42 -7.33 -9.55
N LEU A 57 -6.51 -6.15 -10.16
CA LEU A 57 -7.42 -5.09 -9.74
C LEU A 57 -8.89 -5.51 -9.96
N PHE A 58 -9.17 -6.17 -11.10
CA PHE A 58 -10.46 -6.78 -11.38
C PHE A 58 -10.85 -7.81 -10.31
N LYS A 59 -9.94 -8.72 -9.98
CA LYS A 59 -10.16 -9.72 -8.91
C LYS A 59 -10.41 -9.08 -7.55
N TYR A 60 -9.71 -7.99 -7.22
CA TYR A 60 -9.90 -7.28 -5.96
C TYR A 60 -11.34 -6.75 -5.79
N TYR A 61 -11.90 -6.10 -6.82
CA TYR A 61 -13.25 -5.56 -6.73
C TYR A 61 -14.34 -6.62 -6.79
N ASN A 62 -14.19 -7.62 -7.67
CA ASN A 62 -15.17 -8.70 -7.78
C ASN A 62 -15.14 -9.62 -6.56
N GLY A 63 -13.96 -9.90 -5.99
CA GLY A 63 -13.82 -10.68 -4.76
C GLY A 63 -14.44 -10.01 -3.53
N LYS A 64 -14.63 -8.68 -3.55
CA LYS A 64 -15.30 -7.95 -2.46
C LYS A 64 -16.82 -7.83 -2.65
N ASN A 65 -17.42 -8.41 -3.71
CA ASN A 65 -18.84 -8.23 -4.07
C ASN A 65 -19.28 -6.74 -4.15
N ILE A 66 -18.35 -5.81 -4.41
CA ILE A 66 -18.63 -4.36 -4.32
C ILE A 66 -19.48 -3.85 -5.49
N ARG A 67 -19.56 -4.60 -6.59
CA ARG A 67 -20.48 -4.52 -7.75
C ARG A 67 -19.94 -5.47 -8.80
N TYR A 68 -20.75 -5.91 -9.75
CA TYR A 68 -20.22 -6.48 -10.99
C TYR A 68 -19.46 -5.37 -11.72
N VAL A 69 -18.12 -5.37 -11.66
CA VAL A 69 -17.28 -4.43 -12.41
C VAL A 69 -16.96 -5.08 -13.75
N SER A 70 -17.31 -4.42 -14.85
CA SER A 70 -16.96 -4.93 -16.18
C SER A 70 -15.46 -4.72 -16.44
N THR A 71 -14.88 -5.53 -17.33
CA THR A 71 -13.49 -5.32 -17.81
C THR A 71 -13.31 -3.94 -18.44
N PHE A 72 -14.34 -3.42 -19.12
CA PHE A 72 -14.33 -2.10 -19.74
C PHE A 72 -14.20 -0.96 -18.72
N ASP A 73 -14.90 -1.05 -17.59
CA ASP A 73 -14.77 -0.06 -16.51
C ASP A 73 -13.33 -0.03 -15.97
N LEU A 74 -12.71 -1.19 -15.81
CA LEU A 74 -11.36 -1.29 -15.25
C LEU A 74 -10.27 -0.81 -16.20
N ASP A 75 -10.41 -0.98 -17.51
CA ASP A 75 -9.48 -0.37 -18.46
C ASP A 75 -9.48 1.16 -18.34
N LEU A 76 -10.65 1.77 -18.09
CA LEU A 76 -10.77 3.20 -17.83
C LEU A 76 -10.11 3.64 -16.52
N TYR A 77 -10.18 2.81 -15.48
CA TYR A 77 -9.66 3.11 -14.14
C TYR A 77 -8.29 2.48 -13.81
N SER A 78 -7.67 1.81 -14.78
CA SER A 78 -6.32 1.24 -14.70
C SER A 78 -5.21 2.30 -14.71
N LYS A 79 -5.59 3.57 -14.84
CA LYS A 79 -4.70 4.73 -14.89
C LYS A 79 -4.61 5.41 -13.54
N GLY A 80 -3.40 5.53 -13.02
CA GLY A 80 -3.16 6.12 -11.71
C GLY A 80 -1.71 6.54 -11.53
N PHE A 81 -1.23 6.49 -10.29
CA PHE A 81 0.13 6.80 -9.92
C PHE A 81 0.67 5.73 -8.98
N LYS A 82 1.90 5.27 -9.23
CA LYS A 82 2.63 4.47 -8.26
C LYS A 82 3.26 5.38 -7.22
N TYR A 83 3.33 4.87 -6.00
CA TYR A 83 4.05 5.51 -4.91
C TYR A 83 5.01 4.50 -4.29
N GLY A 84 6.17 5.03 -3.89
CA GLY A 84 7.24 4.24 -3.33
C GLY A 84 7.08 3.97 -1.85
N ARG A 85 6.40 4.86 -1.13
CA ARG A 85 6.34 4.79 0.33
C ARG A 85 5.02 5.28 0.86
N LEU A 86 4.58 4.63 1.92
CA LEU A 86 3.41 4.94 2.70
C LEU A 86 3.85 5.29 4.11
N ARG A 87 3.28 6.34 4.69
CA ARG A 87 3.34 6.62 6.12
C ARG A 87 1.97 6.33 6.71
N THR A 88 1.91 5.42 7.67
CA THR A 88 0.67 5.08 8.37
C THR A 88 0.22 6.23 9.27
N THR A 89 -1.01 6.17 9.78
CA THR A 89 -1.55 7.11 10.78
C THR A 89 -0.65 7.24 12.00
N ASP A 90 -0.02 6.14 12.41
CA ASP A 90 0.86 6.08 13.59
C ASP A 90 2.28 6.61 13.30
N GLY A 91 2.52 7.09 12.08
CA GLY A 91 3.79 7.69 11.67
C GLY A 91 4.86 6.70 11.19
N HIS A 92 4.55 5.41 11.13
CA HIS A 92 5.48 4.38 10.62
C HIS A 92 5.59 4.44 9.10
N TYR A 93 6.80 4.25 8.59
CA TYR A 93 7.06 4.23 7.14
C TYR A 93 7.15 2.81 6.60
N ILE A 94 6.38 2.54 5.56
CA ILE A 94 6.38 1.31 4.79
C ILE A 94 6.84 1.65 3.37
N SER A 95 7.95 1.07 2.96
CA SER A 95 8.53 1.28 1.63
C SER A 95 8.04 0.20 0.66
N SER A 96 8.29 0.41 -0.64
CA SER A 96 8.03 -0.58 -1.67
C SER A 96 9.32 -1.06 -2.33
N GLU A 97 9.29 -2.24 -2.93
CA GLU A 97 10.43 -2.78 -3.69
C GLU A 97 10.77 -1.88 -4.90
N TRP A 98 9.77 -1.23 -5.50
CA TRP A 98 9.95 -0.35 -6.67
C TRP A 98 10.98 0.78 -6.46
N ILE A 99 11.09 1.31 -5.25
CA ILE A 99 12.01 2.41 -4.91
C ILE A 99 13.33 1.95 -4.29
N LYS A 100 13.59 0.65 -4.29
CA LYS A 100 14.82 0.07 -3.77
C LYS A 100 16.00 0.54 -4.61
N ARG A 101 16.73 1.52 -4.08
CA ARG A 101 18.00 1.98 -4.65
C ARG A 101 19.02 0.86 -4.56
N GLN A 102 19.80 0.69 -5.63
CA GLN A 102 20.80 -0.36 -5.80
C GLN A 102 21.63 -0.57 -4.51
N ASN A 103 21.62 -1.81 -4.03
CA ASN A 103 22.57 -2.41 -3.07
C ASN A 103 22.64 -1.87 -1.63
N SER A 104 21.85 -0.87 -1.24
CA SER A 104 21.64 -0.56 0.20
C SER A 104 20.74 -1.65 0.81
N LYS A 105 21.36 -2.71 1.34
CA LYS A 105 20.69 -3.84 2.01
C LYS A 105 20.01 -3.45 3.33
N THR A 106 20.19 -2.21 3.78
CA THR A 106 19.72 -1.74 5.08
C THR A 106 18.80 -0.54 4.88
N ARG A 107 17.58 -0.60 5.45
CA ARG A 107 16.63 0.53 5.73
C ARG A 107 15.36 0.68 4.88
N ASN A 108 15.07 -0.18 3.90
CA ASN A 108 13.76 -0.13 3.22
C ASN A 108 12.90 -1.32 3.62
N ASN A 109 12.06 -1.14 4.64
CA ASN A 109 11.10 -2.15 5.07
C ASN A 109 9.93 -2.17 4.09
N TYR A 110 9.93 -3.17 3.21
CA TYR A 110 8.88 -3.37 2.21
C TYR A 110 8.09 -4.66 2.44
N CYS A 111 8.44 -5.45 3.45
CA CYS A 111 7.63 -6.55 3.90
C CYS A 111 6.66 -6.07 4.97
N VAL A 112 5.44 -6.60 4.93
CA VAL A 112 4.35 -6.17 5.78
C VAL A 112 3.57 -7.37 6.31
N GLN A 113 3.05 -7.21 7.52
CA GLN A 113 1.98 -8.05 8.03
C GLN A 113 0.63 -7.46 7.59
N ILE A 114 -0.26 -8.33 7.14
CA ILE A 114 -1.52 -7.95 6.50
C ILE A 114 -2.64 -8.65 7.25
N ARG A 115 -3.58 -7.86 7.76
CA ARG A 115 -4.78 -8.33 8.44
C ARG A 115 -5.82 -8.74 7.41
N ARG A 116 -6.31 -9.97 7.51
CA ARG A 116 -7.46 -10.49 6.76
C ARG A 116 -8.57 -10.92 7.70
N THR A 117 -9.79 -10.84 7.20
CA THR A 117 -10.94 -11.49 7.83
C THR A 117 -11.26 -12.73 7.03
N VAL A 118 -11.26 -13.88 7.67
CA VAL A 118 -11.57 -15.18 7.05
C VAL A 118 -12.72 -15.83 7.79
N ASP A 119 -13.55 -16.57 7.08
CA ASP A 119 -14.51 -17.45 7.72
C ASP A 119 -13.79 -18.71 8.22
N ARG A 120 -13.83 -18.93 9.52
CA ARG A 120 -13.30 -20.14 10.18
C ARG A 120 -13.88 -21.41 9.58
N PHE A 121 -15.12 -21.35 9.10
CA PHE A 121 -15.87 -22.48 8.55
C PHE A 121 -16.03 -22.40 7.03
N ALA A 122 -15.17 -21.65 6.32
CA ALA A 122 -15.28 -21.49 4.86
C ALA A 122 -15.37 -22.82 4.07
N ASN A 123 -14.77 -23.89 4.61
CA ASN A 123 -14.78 -25.23 4.01
C ASN A 123 -15.90 -26.16 4.56
N GLN A 124 -16.79 -25.65 5.41
CA GLN A 124 -17.87 -26.39 6.06
C GLN A 124 -19.23 -25.77 5.72
N HIS A 125 -19.81 -26.22 4.60
CA HIS A 125 -21.04 -25.64 4.02
C HIS A 125 -22.27 -25.63 4.95
N ASN A 126 -22.30 -26.46 5.99
CA ASN A 126 -23.45 -26.59 6.89
C ASN A 126 -23.32 -25.75 8.17
N LYS A 127 -22.28 -24.93 8.31
CA LYS A 127 -22.09 -24.07 9.48
C LYS A 127 -22.25 -22.61 9.11
N THR A 128 -22.86 -21.86 10.03
CA THR A 128 -22.92 -20.41 9.94
C THR A 128 -21.50 -19.84 9.91
N PRO A 129 -21.19 -18.93 8.96
CA PRO A 129 -19.87 -18.30 8.88
C PRO A 129 -19.47 -17.65 10.20
N GLU A 130 -18.24 -17.90 10.65
CA GLU A 130 -17.63 -17.26 11.82
C GLU A 130 -16.40 -16.48 11.35
N LEU A 131 -16.53 -15.16 11.30
CA LEU A 131 -15.48 -14.28 10.79
C LEU A 131 -14.39 -14.06 11.85
N ILE A 132 -13.19 -14.56 11.59
CA ILE A 132 -12.01 -14.40 12.45
C ILE A 132 -10.93 -13.55 11.76
N LYS A 133 -10.13 -12.85 12.57
CA LYS A 133 -8.94 -12.14 12.08
C LYS A 133 -7.81 -13.15 11.87
N SER A 134 -7.19 -13.12 10.71
CA SER A 134 -5.97 -13.84 10.38
C SER A 134 -4.92 -12.87 9.86
N TYR A 135 -3.66 -13.28 9.94
CA TYR A 135 -2.54 -12.48 9.46
C TYR A 135 -1.79 -13.26 8.39
N ILE A 136 -1.48 -12.57 7.30
CA ILE A 136 -0.59 -13.05 6.25
C ILE A 136 0.54 -12.06 6.06
N TYR A 137 1.54 -12.45 5.28
CA TYR A 137 2.71 -11.60 5.01
C TYR A 137 2.86 -11.38 3.51
N GLY A 138 3.41 -10.22 3.17
CA GLY A 138 3.66 -9.88 1.79
C GLY A 138 4.77 -8.85 1.63
N LYS A 139 5.33 -8.81 0.44
CA LYS A 139 6.26 -7.79 -0.03
C LYS A 139 5.50 -6.78 -0.88
N VAL A 140 5.54 -5.50 -0.50
CA VAL A 140 4.96 -4.40 -1.26
C VAL A 140 5.82 -4.13 -2.50
N GLU A 141 5.23 -4.27 -3.68
CA GLU A 141 5.87 -3.92 -4.96
C GLU A 141 5.75 -2.41 -5.19
N PHE A 142 4.54 -1.86 -5.03
CA PHE A 142 4.25 -0.43 -5.06
C PHE A 142 2.88 -0.14 -4.42
N PHE A 143 2.68 1.10 -4.00
CA PHE A 143 1.34 1.62 -3.68
C PHE A 143 0.74 2.24 -4.93
N PHE A 144 -0.55 2.06 -5.16
CA PHE A 144 -1.25 2.51 -6.35
C PHE A 144 -2.43 3.39 -5.96
N MET A 145 -2.36 4.66 -6.37
CA MET A 145 -3.43 5.62 -6.20
C MET A 145 -4.13 5.85 -7.53
N TYR A 146 -5.44 5.70 -7.56
CA TYR A 146 -6.24 5.85 -8.77
C TYR A 146 -7.65 6.34 -8.42
N MET A 147 -8.36 6.83 -9.44
CA MET A 147 -9.76 7.21 -9.32
C MET A 147 -10.63 6.04 -9.72
N PHE A 148 -11.67 5.74 -8.95
CA PHE A 148 -12.70 4.76 -9.28
C PHE A 148 -14.03 5.21 -8.70
N ASN A 149 -15.08 5.26 -9.54
CA ASN A 149 -16.39 5.80 -9.17
C ASN A 149 -16.32 7.17 -8.49
N ASN A 150 -15.53 8.10 -9.07
CA ASN A 150 -15.31 9.45 -8.55
C ASN A 150 -14.72 9.51 -7.13
N LYS A 151 -14.14 8.40 -6.64
CA LYS A 151 -13.41 8.36 -5.37
C LYS A 151 -11.95 8.04 -5.63
N THR A 152 -11.07 8.71 -4.90
CA THR A 152 -9.66 8.35 -4.87
C THR A 152 -9.49 7.09 -4.01
N ASN A 153 -8.82 6.09 -4.54
CA ASN A 153 -8.56 4.81 -3.87
C ASN A 153 -7.05 4.60 -3.80
N ILE A 154 -6.58 4.01 -2.71
CA ILE A 154 -5.20 3.57 -2.56
C ILE A 154 -5.19 2.08 -2.26
N LEU A 155 -4.45 1.33 -3.06
CA LEU A 155 -4.17 -0.08 -2.84
C LEU A 155 -2.66 -0.31 -2.80
N ALA A 156 -2.22 -1.33 -2.09
CA ALA A 156 -0.88 -1.87 -2.22
C ALA A 156 -0.89 -3.05 -3.20
N TYR A 157 -0.02 -3.02 -4.20
CA TYR A 157 0.26 -4.21 -5.00
C TYR A 157 1.32 -5.04 -4.28
N ILE A 158 0.95 -6.23 -3.86
CA ILE A 158 1.73 -7.04 -2.93
C ILE A 158 2.01 -8.41 -3.54
N GLN A 159 3.24 -8.89 -3.38
CA GLN A 159 3.59 -10.29 -3.55
C GLN A 159 3.48 -11.02 -2.22
N LEU A 160 2.54 -11.97 -2.13
CA LEU A 160 2.31 -12.74 -0.91
C LEU A 160 3.46 -13.68 -0.59
N ILE A 161 3.60 -14.03 0.68
CA ILE A 161 4.59 -14.97 1.19
C ILE A 161 3.86 -16.23 1.63
N SER A 162 4.18 -17.37 1.00
CA SER A 162 3.53 -18.65 1.28
C SER A 162 4.17 -19.41 2.43
N LYS A 163 5.46 -19.16 2.69
CA LYS A 163 6.21 -19.86 3.73
C LYS A 163 7.01 -18.88 4.57
N VAL A 164 6.62 -18.79 5.83
CA VAL A 164 7.33 -18.05 6.87
C VAL A 164 7.94 -19.07 7.83
N ARG A 165 9.21 -18.87 8.19
CA ARG A 165 9.84 -19.56 9.31
C ARG A 165 10.13 -18.55 10.41
N GLU A 166 10.00 -18.98 11.65
CA GLU A 166 10.39 -18.18 12.81
C GLU A 166 11.68 -18.77 13.37
N GLU A 167 12.72 -17.96 13.42
CA GLU A 167 14.02 -18.30 13.99
C GLU A 167 14.44 -17.14 14.90
N ASN A 168 14.62 -17.39 16.20
CA ASN A 168 15.06 -16.39 17.18
C ASN A 168 14.26 -15.07 17.11
N GLU A 169 12.92 -15.17 17.19
CA GLU A 169 11.98 -14.03 17.09
C GLU A 169 11.98 -13.30 15.73
N CYS A 170 12.79 -13.75 14.77
CA CYS A 170 12.84 -13.20 13.42
C CYS A 170 11.97 -14.02 12.46
N LYS A 171 11.33 -13.34 11.51
CA LYS A 171 10.54 -13.97 10.44
C LYS A 171 11.37 -14.07 9.16
N LEU A 172 11.64 -15.30 8.73
CA LEU A 172 12.33 -15.62 7.49
C LEU A 172 11.33 -15.98 6.40
N PHE A 173 11.40 -15.26 5.28
CA PHE A 173 10.48 -15.41 4.15
C PHE A 173 11.15 -16.20 3.03
N ASN A 174 10.80 -17.48 2.95
CA ASN A 174 11.54 -18.43 2.11
C ASN A 174 10.88 -18.65 0.74
N GLN A 175 9.57 -18.42 0.63
CA GLN A 175 8.82 -18.65 -0.60
C GLN A 175 7.78 -17.56 -0.83
N PHE A 176 7.76 -17.05 -2.05
CA PHE A 176 6.78 -16.10 -2.53
C PHE A 176 5.65 -16.82 -3.29
N SER A 177 4.46 -16.24 -3.22
CA SER A 177 3.24 -16.76 -3.85
C SER A 177 2.71 -15.75 -4.87
N SER A 178 1.39 -15.76 -5.07
CA SER A 178 0.66 -14.87 -5.96
C SER A 178 0.89 -13.39 -5.63
N LYS A 179 0.67 -12.56 -6.64
CA LYS A 179 0.54 -11.11 -6.48
C LYS A 179 -0.93 -10.73 -6.51
N GLU A 180 -1.27 -9.70 -5.75
CA GLU A 180 -2.63 -9.20 -5.66
C GLU A 180 -2.64 -7.75 -5.16
N PHE A 181 -3.79 -7.09 -5.32
CA PHE A 181 -4.04 -5.81 -4.66
C PHE A 181 -4.70 -6.02 -3.31
N ILE A 182 -4.24 -5.25 -2.33
CA ILE A 182 -4.82 -5.19 -0.99
C ILE A 182 -5.10 -3.72 -0.64
N ASP A 183 -6.17 -3.50 0.10
CA ASP A 183 -6.48 -2.19 0.68
C ASP A 183 -5.40 -1.81 1.68
N VAL A 184 -4.83 -0.60 1.57
CA VAL A 184 -3.76 -0.15 2.48
C VAL A 184 -4.17 -0.20 3.95
N ARG A 185 -5.47 -0.07 4.26
CA ARG A 185 -6.03 -0.23 5.61
C ARG A 185 -5.93 -1.63 6.20
N CYS A 186 -5.63 -2.63 5.36
CA CYS A 186 -5.37 -4.00 5.81
C CYS A 186 -3.90 -4.21 6.18
N ILE A 187 -3.01 -3.27 5.86
CA ILE A 187 -1.61 -3.33 6.27
C ILE A 187 -1.52 -2.92 7.74
N ASP A 188 -0.93 -3.79 8.56
CA ASP A 188 -0.83 -3.58 10.00
C ASP A 188 0.47 -2.85 10.34
N HIS A 189 1.61 -3.50 10.10
CA HIS A 189 2.93 -2.92 10.30
C HIS A 189 3.94 -3.53 9.33
N TYR A 190 5.10 -2.89 9.18
CA TYR A 190 6.21 -3.48 8.44
C TYR A 190 6.83 -4.64 9.24
N VAL A 191 7.36 -5.63 8.55
CA VAL A 191 8.10 -6.74 9.17
C VAL A 191 9.51 -6.75 8.60
N GLU A 192 10.51 -6.82 9.48
CA GLU A 192 11.90 -6.87 9.06
C GLU A 192 12.23 -8.21 8.41
N LEU A 193 12.91 -8.13 7.27
CA LEU A 193 13.51 -9.25 6.59
C LEU A 193 14.92 -9.45 7.14
N VAL A 194 15.13 -10.49 7.93
CA VAL A 194 16.48 -11.02 8.12
C VAL A 194 16.79 -11.89 6.89
N LYS A 195 17.84 -11.54 6.15
CA LYS A 195 18.28 -12.24 4.94
C LYS A 195 19.37 -13.25 5.27
#